data_AF-A0A830BTI5-F1
#
_entry.id   AF-A0A830BTI5-F1
#
_cell.length_a   1.000
_cell.length_b   1.000
_cell.length_c   1.000
_cell.angle_alpha   90.00
_cell.angle_beta   90.00
_cell.angle_gamma   90.00
#
_symmetry.space_group_name_H-M   'P 1'
#
loop_
_entity.id
_entity.type
_entity.pdbx_description
1 polymer ?
#
loop_
_entity_poly.entity_id
_entity_poly.type
_entity_poly.pdbx_seq_one_letter_code
_entity_poly.pdbx_strand_id
1 'polypeptide(L)' 'MKETTEAYLGKSMSKAVFTVPTYFDDAQRQATKDAGRIAGLDVPMIIADDY' A
#
# COMPACT_ATOMS: atom_id res chain seq x y z
N MET A 1 8.10 7.51 -0.41
CA MET A 1 8.16 6.03 -0.39
C MET A 1 8.26 5.46 -1.80
N LYS A 2 7.25 5.65 -2.67
CA LYS A 2 7.32 5.19 -4.08
C LYS A 2 8.57 5.70 -4.83
N GLU A 3 8.77 7.03 -4.86
CA GLU A 3 9.92 7.65 -5.55
C GLU A 3 11.28 7.19 -5.01
N THR A 4 11.38 6.98 -3.69
CA THR A 4 12.60 6.48 -3.04
C THR A 4 12.93 5.06 -3.48
N THR A 5 11.92 4.19 -3.52
CA THR A 5 12.08 2.80 -3.95
C THR A 5 12.34 2.70 -5.45
N GLU A 6 11.70 3.53 -6.28
CA GLU A 6 11.96 3.59 -7.72
C GLU A 6 13.37 4.10 -8.03
N ALA A 7 13.85 5.11 -7.29
CA ALA A 7 15.23 5.58 -7.38
C ALA A 7 16.24 4.50 -6.95
N TYR A 8 15.90 3.69 -5.94
CA TYR A 8 16.74 2.59 -5.48
C TYR A 8 16.77 1.39 -6.45
N LEU A 9 15.62 1.03 -7.02
CA LEU A 9 15.48 -0.13 -7.91
C LEU A 9 15.74 0.20 -9.39
N GLY A 10 15.77 1.48 -9.76
CA GLY A 10 15.96 1.95 -11.14
C GLY A 10 14.83 1.56 -12.09
N LYS A 11 13.64 1.22 -11.56
CA LYS A 11 12.48 0.74 -12.32
C LYS A 11 11.19 1.30 -11.71
N SER A 12 10.18 1.52 -12.55
CA SER A 12 8.87 1.97 -12.11
C SER A 12 8.14 0.88 -11.31
N MET A 13 7.49 1.28 -10.23
CA MET A 13 6.71 0.40 -9.36
C MET A 13 5.22 0.55 -9.68
N SER A 14 4.61 -0.55 -10.10
CA SER A 14 3.19 -0.61 -10.45
C SER A 14 2.32 -1.26 -9.38
N LYS A 15 2.89 -2.13 -8.53
CA LYS A 15 2.16 -2.89 -7.51
C LYS A 15 2.83 -2.76 -6.15
N ALA A 16 2.03 -2.61 -5.10
CA ALA A 16 2.50 -2.58 -3.72
C ALA A 16 1.52 -3.26 -2.77
N VAL A 17 2.06 -4.01 -1.81
CA VAL A 17 1.30 -4.58 -0.69
C VAL A 17 1.54 -3.69 0.53
N PHE A 18 0.47 -3.34 1.23
CA PHE A 18 0.51 -2.51 2.42
C PHE A 18 0.06 -3.31 3.64
N THR A 19 0.70 -3.08 4.78
CA THR A 19 0.23 -3.56 6.07
C THR A 19 -0.71 -2.54 6.71
N VAL A 20 -1.72 -3.02 7.42
CA VAL A 20 -2.60 -2.20 8.26
C VAL A 20 -2.75 -2.85 9.64
N PRO A 21 -3.04 -2.07 10.68
CA PRO A 21 -3.27 -2.63 12.01
C PRO A 21 -4.46 -3.59 12.04
N THR A 22 -4.42 -4.58 12.93
CA THR A 22 -5.49 -5.59 13.05
C THR A 22 -6.83 -5.02 13.49
N TYR A 23 -6.81 -3.93 14.24
CA TYR A 23 -8.00 -3.21 14.68
C TYR A 23 -8.65 -2.31 13.61
N PHE A 24 -8.09 -2.23 12.39
CA PHE A 24 -8.75 -1.49 11.31
C PHE A 24 -10.03 -2.20 10.85
N ASP A 25 -11.13 -1.43 10.82
CA ASP A 25 -12.38 -1.86 10.21
C ASP A 25 -12.29 -1.88 8.67
N ASP A 26 -13.32 -2.40 8.01
CA ASP A 26 -13.35 -2.53 6.56
C ASP A 26 -13.28 -1.17 5.83
N ALA A 27 -13.83 -0.10 6.42
CA ALA A 27 -13.80 1.24 5.83
C ALA A 27 -12.39 1.83 5.87
N GLN A 28 -11.68 1.68 6.99
CA GLN A 28 -10.30 2.10 7.15
C GLN A 28 -9.36 1.27 6.24
N ARG A 29 -9.59 -0.05 6.13
CA ARG A 29 -8.88 -0.91 5.17
C ARG A 29 -9.07 -0.43 3.74
N GLN A 30 -10.31 -0.09 3.37
CA GLN A 30 -10.62 0.40 2.03
C GLN A 30 -9.99 1.78 1.76
N ALA A 31 -10.03 2.69 2.73
CA ALA A 31 -9.39 4.00 2.63
C ALA A 31 -7.87 3.87 2.39
N THR A 32 -7.21 2.91 3.05
CA THR A 32 -5.79 2.62 2.79
C THR A 32 -5.54 2.09 1.37
N LYS A 33 -6.42 1.22 0.84
CA LYS A 33 -6.31 0.75 -0.56
C LYS A 33 -6.45 1.91 -1.54
N ASP A 34 -7.43 2.78 -1.28
CA ASP A 34 -7.72 3.91 -2.15
C ASP A 34 -6.60 4.95 -2.10
N ALA A 35 -5.97 5.17 -0.94
CA ALA A 35 -4.77 5.98 -0.82
C ALA A 35 -3.61 5.43 -1.67
N GLY A 36 -3.41 4.11 -1.69
CA GLY A 36 -2.41 3.49 -2.56
C GLY A 36 -2.71 3.66 -4.05
N ARG A 37 -3.99 3.55 -4.45
CA ARG A 37 -4.44 3.83 -5.83
C ARG A 37 -4.22 5.29 -6.23
N ILE A 38 -4.53 6.23 -5.34
CA ILE A 38 -4.27 7.67 -5.56
C ILE A 38 -2.78 7.95 -5.72
N ALA A 39 -1.92 7.21 -5.01
CA ALA A 39 -0.46 7.26 -5.18
C ALA A 39 0.04 6.59 -6.48
N GLY A 40 -0.87 6.13 -7.35
CA GLY A 40 -0.56 5.47 -8.61
C GLY A 40 0.06 4.09 -8.41
N LEU A 41 -0.33 3.38 -7.34
CA LEU A 41 0.07 2.01 -7.07
C LEU A 41 -1.17 1.11 -7.12
N ASP A 42 -1.07 -0.02 -7.81
CA ASP A 42 -2.06 -1.07 -7.72
C ASP A 42 -1.89 -1.80 -6.38
N VAL A 43 -2.97 -1.85 -5.59
CA VAL A 43 -3.01 -2.43 -4.24
C VAL A 43 -3.80 -3.74 -4.27
N PRO A 44 -3.18 -4.87 -4.65
CA PRO A 44 -3.87 -6.13 -4.80
C PRO A 44 -4.30 -6.73 -3.44
N MET A 45 -3.59 -6.39 -2.36
CA MET A 45 -3.83 -6.96 -1.04
C MET A 45 -3.38 -6.03 0.07
N ILE A 46 -4.10 -6.05 1.19
CA ILE A 46 -3.69 -5.45 2.46
C ILE A 46 -3.56 -6.57 3.49
N ILE A 47 -2.43 -6.59 4.20
CA ILE A 47 -2.14 -7.59 5.23
C ILE A 47 -2.42 -6.95 6.59
N ALA A 48 -3.12 -7.67 7.48
CA ALA A 48 -3.28 -7.26 8.86
C ALA A 48 -2.00 -7.58 9.63
N ASP A 49 -1.43 -6.59 10.31
CA ASP A 49 -0.22 -6.74 11.11
C ASP A 49 -0.61 -6.72 12.60
N ASP A 50 -0.42 -7.86 13.28
CA ASP A 50 -0.51 -8.03 14.74
C ASP A 50 0.93 -8.03 15.24
N TYR A 51 1.42 -6.87 15.71
CA TYR A 51 2.73 -6.78 16.37
C TYR A 51 2.63 -7.25 17.82
#